data_AF-A0A3N5V250-F1
#
_entry.id   AF-A0A3N5V250-F1
#
_cell.length_a   1.000
_cell.length_b   1.000
_cell.length_c   1.000
_cell.angle_alpha   90.00
_cell.angle_beta   90.00
_cell.angle_gamma   90.00
#
_symmetry.space_group_name_H-M   'P 1'
#
loop_
_entity.id
_entity.type
_entity.pdbx_description
1 polymer ?
#
loop_
_entity_poly.entity_id
_entity_poly.type
_entity_poly.pdbx_seq_one_letter_code
_entity_poly.pdbx_strand_id
1 'polypeptide(L)'
;MNTFANPLVINLKNYTEISGDNSIKIVKDAKNVSLLNHKEIIIAPPPSSILTLSKIKVPIVSQHVDDASLGATTGFIIPEIVKSYGAIGSIINHSEHKIEHSQI
;
A
#
# COMPACT_ATOMS: atom_id res chain seq x y z
N MET A 1 12.70 -9.90 -7.75
CA MET A 1 11.60 -8.94 -7.98
C MET A 1 10.30 -9.70 -7.82
N ASN A 2 9.30 -9.12 -7.16
CA ASN A 2 7.97 -9.71 -7.14
C ASN A 2 7.34 -9.49 -8.51
N THR A 3 7.00 -10.56 -9.19
CA THR A 3 6.35 -10.50 -10.50
C THR A 3 4.91 -10.95 -10.29
N PHE A 4 3.97 -10.05 -10.59
CA PHE A 4 2.55 -10.34 -10.57
C PHE A 4 2.07 -10.49 -12.01
N ALA A 5 1.29 -11.51 -12.31
CA ALA A 5 0.83 -11.74 -13.68
C ALA A 5 -0.35 -10.82 -14.04
N ASN A 6 -1.38 -10.83 -13.19
CA ASN A 6 -2.60 -10.03 -13.35
C ASN A 6 -3.18 -9.71 -11.96
N PRO A 7 -2.52 -8.85 -11.17
CA PRO A 7 -2.95 -8.55 -9.82
C PRO A 7 -4.18 -7.65 -9.81
N LEU A 8 -5.06 -7.87 -8.82
CA LEU A 8 -6.05 -6.87 -8.40
C LEU A 8 -5.44 -6.01 -7.30
N VAL A 9 -5.31 -4.71 -7.55
CA VAL A 9 -4.84 -3.75 -6.55
C VAL A 9 -6.04 -3.07 -5.91
N ILE A 10 -6.17 -3.15 -4.58
CA ILE A 10 -7.24 -2.52 -3.82
C ILE A 10 -6.64 -1.40 -2.97
N ASN A 11 -6.98 -0.16 -3.33
CA ASN A 11 -6.66 1.01 -2.52
C ASN A 11 -7.71 1.18 -1.41
N LEU A 12 -7.28 1.03 -0.15
CA LEU A 12 -8.16 1.19 1.01
C LEU A 12 -8.47 2.66 1.32
N LYS A 13 -7.74 3.61 0.70
CA LYS A 13 -7.87 5.04 0.92
C LYS A 13 -7.82 5.37 2.41
N ASN A 14 -8.62 6.35 2.85
CA ASN A 14 -8.71 6.81 4.24
C ASN A 14 -10.15 6.66 4.76
N TYR A 15 -10.84 5.60 4.37
CA TYR A 15 -12.22 5.32 4.78
C TYR A 15 -12.30 4.96 6.28
N THR A 16 -13.43 5.24 6.95
CA THR A 16 -13.57 4.94 8.39
C THR A 16 -13.70 3.44 8.66
N GLU A 17 -14.15 2.69 7.65
CA GLU A 17 -14.28 1.23 7.64
C GLU A 17 -12.95 0.51 7.85
N ILE A 18 -11.82 1.16 7.55
CA ILE A 18 -10.47 0.60 7.74
C ILE A 18 -9.79 1.08 9.03
N SER A 19 -10.50 1.85 9.87
CA SER A 19 -9.91 2.41 11.09
C SER A 19 -9.55 1.32 12.12
N GLY A 20 -8.40 1.52 12.78
CA GLY A 20 -7.90 0.59 13.80
C GLY A 20 -7.75 -0.85 13.28
N ASP A 21 -8.23 -1.80 14.08
CA ASP A 21 -8.13 -3.23 13.79
C ASP A 21 -9.02 -3.70 12.63
N ASN A 22 -9.94 -2.86 12.14
CA ASN A 22 -10.78 -3.23 11.00
C ASN A 22 -9.95 -3.43 9.71
N SER A 23 -8.85 -2.68 9.56
CA SER A 23 -7.89 -2.90 8.47
C SER A 23 -7.33 -4.33 8.44
N ILE A 24 -7.06 -4.91 9.62
CA ILE A 24 -6.57 -6.29 9.75
C ILE A 24 -7.62 -7.27 9.26
N LYS A 25 -8.89 -7.05 9.59
CA LYS A 25 -10.00 -7.89 9.14
C LYS A 25 -10.11 -7.87 7.62
N ILE A 26 -10.15 -6.69 7.01
CA ILE A 26 -10.24 -6.53 5.54
C ILE A 26 -9.06 -7.21 4.83
N VAL A 27 -7.83 -7.06 5.34
CA VAL A 27 -6.65 -7.69 4.73
C VAL A 27 -6.68 -9.22 4.89
N LYS A 28 -7.16 -9.75 6.02
CA LYS A 28 -7.37 -11.20 6.19
C LYS A 28 -8.44 -11.74 5.23
N ASP A 29 -9.53 -11.00 5.04
CA ASP A 29 -10.58 -11.39 4.10
C ASP A 29 -10.05 -11.38 2.66
N ALA A 30 -9.30 -10.34 2.26
CA ALA A 30 -8.62 -10.27 0.98
C ALA A 30 -7.65 -11.44 0.77
N LYS A 31 -6.89 -11.84 1.80
CA LYS A 31 -6.02 -13.01 1.76
C LYS A 31 -6.80 -14.30 1.45
N ASN A 32 -7.91 -14.50 2.15
CA ASN A 32 -8.75 -15.69 1.98
C ASN A 32 -9.33 -15.75 0.56
N VAL A 33 -9.86 -14.63 0.06
CA VAL A 33 -10.38 -14.52 -1.32
C VAL A 33 -9.29 -14.77 -2.34
N SER A 34 -8.09 -14.22 -2.15
CA SER A 34 -6.93 -14.44 -3.02
C SER A 34 -6.60 -15.92 -3.17
N LEU A 35 -6.55 -16.66 -2.05
CA LEU A 35 -6.28 -18.10 -2.03
C LEU A 35 -7.39 -18.91 -2.69
N LEU A 36 -8.65 -18.62 -2.36
CA LEU A 36 -9.81 -19.36 -2.88
C LEU A 36 -9.98 -19.21 -4.40
N ASN A 37 -9.64 -18.04 -4.93
CA ASN A 37 -9.83 -17.73 -6.36
C ASN A 37 -8.57 -17.90 -7.19
N HIS A 38 -7.44 -18.27 -6.58
CA HIS A 38 -6.12 -18.29 -7.22
C HIS A 38 -5.81 -16.98 -7.96
N LYS A 39 -6.15 -15.84 -7.34
CA LYS A 39 -5.94 -14.49 -7.87
C LYS A 39 -5.06 -13.70 -6.92
N GLU A 40 -4.08 -13.00 -7.47
CA GLU A 40 -3.19 -12.13 -6.69
C GLU A 40 -3.95 -10.86 -6.30
N ILE A 41 -4.06 -10.61 -5.00
CA ILE A 41 -4.66 -9.37 -4.47
C ILE A 41 -3.55 -8.59 -3.73
N ILE A 42 -3.37 -7.34 -4.13
CA ILE A 42 -2.41 -6.40 -3.54
C ILE A 42 -3.22 -5.33 -2.81
N ILE A 43 -2.84 -5.00 -1.59
CA ILE A 43 -3.53 -3.99 -0.77
C ILE A 43 -2.68 -2.73 -0.64
N ALA A 44 -3.29 -1.57 -0.83
CA ALA A 44 -2.70 -0.26 -0.54
C ALA A 44 -3.42 0.38 0.67
N PRO A 45 -2.92 0.20 1.91
CA PRO A 45 -3.50 0.79 3.11
C PRO A 45 -2.90 2.19 3.41
N PRO A 46 -3.46 2.98 4.34
CA PRO A 46 -2.82 4.20 4.83
C PRO A 46 -1.38 3.96 5.26
N PRO A 47 -0.45 4.93 5.06
CA PRO A 47 0.96 4.76 5.41
C PRO A 47 1.18 4.29 6.86
N SER A 48 0.36 4.79 7.78
CA SER A 48 0.39 4.43 9.21
C SER A 48 0.06 2.97 9.49
N SER A 49 -0.60 2.27 8.57
CA SER A 49 -1.02 0.87 8.72
C SER A 49 -0.08 -0.13 8.04
N ILE A 50 0.85 0.33 7.20
CA ILE A 50 1.70 -0.55 6.37
C ILE A 50 2.48 -1.55 7.22
N LEU A 51 3.17 -1.10 8.28
CA LEU A 51 3.98 -1.98 9.13
C LEU A 51 3.16 -3.08 9.81
N THR A 52 1.94 -2.78 10.22
CA THR A 52 1.07 -3.76 10.88
C THR A 52 0.54 -4.76 9.87
N LEU A 53 0.09 -4.29 8.70
CA LEU A 53 -0.54 -5.12 7.69
C LEU A 53 0.46 -5.95 6.88
N SER A 54 1.70 -5.48 6.71
CA SER A 54 2.76 -6.23 6.01
C SER A 54 3.15 -7.53 6.73
N LYS A 55 2.83 -7.65 8.02
CA LYS A 55 2.99 -8.89 8.79
C LYS A 55 1.97 -9.96 8.40
N ILE A 56 0.87 -9.56 7.75
CA ILE A 56 -0.12 -10.47 7.18
C ILE A 56 0.42 -10.83 5.79
N LYS A 57 0.63 -12.13 5.52
CA LYS A 57 1.20 -12.66 4.25
C LYS A 57 0.31 -12.35 3.02
N VAL A 58 0.21 -11.09 2.65
CA VAL A 58 -0.48 -10.48 1.51
C VAL A 58 0.46 -9.38 0.98
N PRO A 59 0.63 -9.23 -0.34
CA PRO A 59 1.39 -8.12 -0.90
C PRO A 59 0.83 -6.76 -0.49
N ILE A 60 1.65 -5.93 0.16
CA ILE A 60 1.29 -4.56 0.54
C ILE A 60 2.08 -3.57 -0.32
N VAL A 61 1.39 -2.57 -0.85
CA VAL A 61 2.01 -1.39 -1.50
C VAL A 61 1.61 -0.13 -0.75
N SER A 62 2.37 0.96 -0.90
CA SER A 62 1.92 2.27 -0.43
C SER A 62 0.81 2.83 -1.32
N GLN A 63 -0.01 3.72 -0.76
CA GLN A 63 -0.96 4.52 -1.56
C GLN A 63 -0.27 5.64 -2.35
N HIS A 64 0.87 6.09 -1.86
CA HIS A 64 1.67 7.19 -2.41
C HIS A 64 3.09 7.11 -1.86
N VAL A 65 4.04 7.65 -2.60
CA VAL A 65 5.39 7.98 -2.12
C VAL A 65 5.81 9.30 -2.76
N ASP A 66 6.57 10.09 -2.01
CA ASP A 66 7.11 11.35 -2.50
C ASP A 66 8.50 11.16 -3.10
N ASP A 67 8.81 11.90 -4.16
CA ASP A 67 10.18 12.06 -4.66
C ASP A 67 10.96 13.01 -3.74
N ALA A 68 11.40 12.47 -2.61
CA ALA A 68 12.15 13.19 -1.60
C ALA A 68 13.20 12.27 -0.97
N SER A 69 14.32 12.87 -0.55
CA SER A 69 15.42 12.15 0.10
C SER A 69 15.12 11.80 1.56
N LEU A 70 15.78 10.78 2.09
CA LEU A 70 15.80 10.52 3.53
C LEU A 70 16.33 11.73 4.31
N GLY A 71 15.75 12.01 5.48
CA GLY A 71 16.24 13.04 6.41
C GLY A 71 15.20 14.09 6.76
N ALA A 72 15.54 15.37 6.57
CA ALA A 72 14.74 16.52 6.98
C ALA A 72 13.54 16.80 6.05
N THR A 73 12.66 15.81 5.91
CA THR A 73 11.49 15.81 5.01
C THR A 73 10.19 15.57 5.79
N THR A 74 9.96 16.36 6.84
CA THR A 74 8.79 16.24 7.72
C THR A 74 7.49 16.24 6.91
N GLY A 75 6.67 15.20 7.09
CA GLY A 75 5.37 15.05 6.42
C GLY A 75 5.42 14.31 5.07
N PHE A 76 6.61 14.07 4.52
CA PHE A 76 6.78 13.32 3.26
C PHE A 76 6.76 11.80 3.53
N ILE A 77 6.24 11.05 2.56
CA ILE A 77 6.18 9.60 2.53
C ILE A 77 7.36 9.08 1.68
N ILE A 78 8.49 8.85 2.33
CA ILE A 78 9.74 8.47 1.67
C ILE A 78 9.74 6.99 1.24
N PRO A 79 10.07 6.65 -0.02
CA PRO A 79 10.07 5.27 -0.53
C PRO A 79 10.87 4.29 0.34
N GLU A 80 12.08 4.67 0.77
CA GLU A 80 12.96 3.84 1.59
C GLU A 80 12.35 3.54 2.96
N ILE A 81 11.66 4.52 3.56
CA ILE A 81 10.97 4.35 4.86
C ILE A 81 9.79 3.40 4.69
N VAL A 82 8.95 3.60 3.67
CA VAL A 82 7.79 2.73 3.44
C VAL A 82 8.23 1.29 3.10
N LYS A 83 9.31 1.13 2.33
CA LYS A 83 9.92 -0.18 2.08
C LYS A 83 10.40 -0.85 3.36
N SER A 84 10.96 -0.09 4.30
CA SER A 84 11.37 -0.62 5.62
C SER A 84 10.19 -1.16 6.44
N TYR A 85 8.97 -0.65 6.22
CA TYR A 85 7.74 -1.17 6.81
C TYR A 85 7.17 -2.40 6.10
N GLY A 86 7.82 -2.89 5.05
CA GLY A 86 7.45 -4.11 4.33
C GLY A 86 6.57 -3.90 3.10
N ALA A 87 6.37 -2.66 2.66
CA ALA A 87 5.77 -2.42 1.36
C ALA A 87 6.70 -2.90 0.23
N ILE A 88 6.11 -3.47 -0.82
CA ILE A 88 6.83 -4.00 -1.99
C ILE A 88 6.76 -3.08 -3.22
N GLY A 89 6.08 -1.94 -3.10
CA GLY A 89 5.84 -0.98 -4.16
C GLY A 89 4.94 0.16 -3.69
N SER A 90 4.50 1.02 -4.61
CA SER A 90 3.55 2.11 -4.36
C SER A 90 2.63 2.32 -5.55
N ILE A 91 1.41 2.80 -5.27
CA ILE A 91 0.60 3.51 -6.27
C ILE A 91 1.23 4.89 -6.49
N ILE A 92 1.18 5.39 -7.72
CA ILE A 92 1.66 6.71 -8.12
C ILE A 92 0.60 7.37 -9.01
N ASN A 93 0.47 8.69 -8.89
CA ASN A 93 -0.45 9.52 -9.67
C ASN A 93 -1.93 9.05 -9.63
N HIS A 94 -2.42 8.66 -8.45
CA HIS A 94 -3.83 8.34 -8.26
C HIS A 94 -4.70 9.60 -8.48
N SER A 95 -5.94 9.46 -8.95
CA SER A 95 -6.79 10.62 -9.29
C SER A 95 -7.04 11.59 -8.14
N GLU A 96 -7.00 11.10 -6.89
CA GLU A 96 -7.15 11.86 -5.64
C GLU A 96 -5.83 12.41 -5.08
N HIS A 97 -4.70 12.04 -5.69
CA HIS A 97 -3.36 12.51 -5.34
C HIS A 97 -2.49 12.56 -6.61
N LYS A 98 -2.83 13.50 -7.49
CA LYS A 98 -2.13 13.67 -8.77
C LYS A 98 -0.74 14.22 -8.50
N ILE A 99 0.23 13.69 -9.22
CA ILE A 99 1.60 14.17 -9.20
C ILE A 99 1.76 15.13 -10.38
N GLU A 100 2.48 16.24 -10.18
CA GLU A 100 2.78 17.17 -11.27
C GLU A 100 3.54 16.43 -12.37
N HIS A 101 3.27 16.74 -13.64
CA HIS A 101 3.85 15.99 -14.75
C HIS A 101 5.40 16.03 -14.76
N SER A 102 6.01 17.06 -14.17
CA SER A 102 7.47 17.16 -14.02
C SER A 102 8.06 16.16 -13.01
N GLN A 103 7.23 15.48 -12.22
CA GLN A 103 7.61 14.58 -11.13
C GLN A 103 7.14 13.13 -11.36
N ILE A 104 6.54 12.82 -12.51
CA ILE A 104 6.13 11.46 -12.92
C ILE A 104 7.25 10.78 -13.70
#